data_AF-A0A2G7GQA0-F1
#
_entry.id   AF-A0A2G7GQA0-F1
#
_cell.length_a   1.000
_cell.length_b   1.000
_cell.length_c   1.000
_cell.angle_alpha   90.00
_cell.angle_beta   90.00
_cell.angle_gamma   90.00
#
_symmetry.space_group_name_H-M   'P 1'
#
loop_
_entity.id
_entity.type
_entity.pdbx_description
1 polymer ?
#
loop_
_entity_poly.entity_id
_entity_poly.type
_entity_poly.pdbx_seq_one_letter_code
_entity_poly.pdbx_strand_id
1 'polypeptide(L)'
;MTQHNPNLELVSNTAALNNATSLGATEALLQAVKVRTERLAERHRRISARIQIPHSIEQVWQVLTDYETLADFIPNLARSHRLEHPAGGIRLEQVGTQRLLNFNFSARVILDLEEKFPQEINFQMVEGDFKDFSGSWCLQPCLLAEQAGTNLEYIVRVLPKRTMPISIIERRLSRDMQTNLIAIHQRVTELFTS
;
A
#
# COMPACT_ATOMS: atom_id res chain seq x y z
N MET A 1 23.81 -47.64 11.53
CA MET A 1 23.04 -47.42 10.29
C MET A 1 22.18 -46.18 10.49
N THR A 2 22.72 -45.01 10.18
CA THR A 2 22.00 -43.74 10.19
C THR A 2 21.24 -43.65 8.88
N GLN A 3 19.90 -43.70 8.93
CA GLN A 3 19.05 -43.45 7.76
C GLN A 3 19.26 -41.99 7.32
N HIS A 4 19.96 -41.82 6.21
CA HIS A 4 20.02 -40.56 5.47
C HIS A 4 18.61 -40.34 4.89
N ASN A 5 17.92 -39.29 5.36
CA ASN A 5 16.57 -38.97 4.94
C ASN A 5 16.63 -37.90 3.83
N PRO A 6 16.56 -38.26 2.53
CA PRO A 6 16.77 -37.35 1.41
C PRO A 6 15.70 -36.26 1.27
N ASN A 7 14.60 -36.36 2.04
CA ASN A 7 13.53 -35.36 2.02
C ASN A 7 13.89 -34.04 2.73
N LEU A 8 14.88 -34.00 3.63
CA LEU A 8 15.24 -32.74 4.33
C LEU A 8 16.05 -31.77 3.45
N GLU A 9 16.90 -32.29 2.56
CA GLU A 9 17.71 -31.46 1.65
C GLU A 9 16.86 -30.89 0.50
N LEU A 10 15.87 -31.64 0.02
CA LEU A 10 14.98 -31.20 -1.06
C LEU A 10 14.09 -30.02 -0.66
N VAL A 11 13.56 -30.03 0.57
CA VAL A 11 12.69 -28.97 1.12
C VAL A 11 13.51 -27.69 1.42
N SER A 12 14.76 -27.85 1.86
CA SER A 12 15.66 -26.73 2.13
C SER A 12 16.08 -26.00 0.85
N ASN A 13 16.34 -26.75 -0.23
CA ASN A 13 16.68 -26.16 -1.53
C ASN A 13 15.48 -25.47 -2.18
N THR A 14 14.27 -26.05 -2.11
CA THR A 14 13.06 -25.40 -2.65
C THR A 14 12.71 -24.12 -1.91
N ALA A 15 12.83 -24.08 -0.58
CA ALA A 15 12.64 -22.86 0.20
C ALA A 15 13.68 -21.76 -0.13
N ALA A 16 14.94 -22.14 -0.33
CA ALA A 16 16.00 -21.19 -0.72
C ALA A 16 15.80 -20.62 -2.14
N LEU A 17 15.41 -21.47 -3.10
CA LEU A 17 15.07 -21.06 -4.47
C LEU A 17 13.82 -20.17 -4.52
N ASN A 18 12.78 -20.50 -3.75
CA ASN A 18 11.58 -19.68 -3.64
C ASN A 18 11.87 -18.32 -3.00
N ASN A 19 12.71 -18.27 -1.97
CA ASN A 19 13.12 -17.02 -1.33
C ASN A 19 13.97 -16.14 -2.24
N ALA A 20 14.92 -16.71 -2.99
CA ALA A 20 15.74 -15.97 -3.95
C ALA A 20 14.90 -15.41 -5.11
N THR A 21 13.93 -16.19 -5.59
CA THR A 21 12.99 -15.78 -6.66
C THR A 21 12.02 -14.70 -6.16
N SER A 22 11.52 -14.84 -4.93
CA SER A 22 10.69 -13.83 -4.25
C SER A 22 11.46 -12.51 -4.05
N LEU A 23 12.71 -12.56 -3.58
CA LEU A 23 13.54 -11.36 -3.44
C LEU A 23 13.76 -10.66 -4.78
N GLY A 24 14.12 -11.40 -5.83
CA GLY A 24 14.33 -10.84 -7.17
C GLY A 24 13.05 -10.23 -7.76
N ALA A 25 11.90 -10.85 -7.55
CA ALA A 25 10.61 -10.32 -7.97
C ALA A 25 10.24 -9.02 -7.21
N THR A 26 10.46 -8.99 -5.88
CA THR A 26 10.22 -7.78 -5.08
C THR A 26 11.16 -6.64 -5.48
N GLU A 27 12.43 -6.92 -5.78
CA GLU A 27 13.37 -5.91 -6.29
C GLU A 27 12.94 -5.34 -7.64
N ALA A 28 12.46 -6.18 -8.56
CA ALA A 28 11.91 -5.72 -9.84
C ALA A 28 10.68 -4.82 -9.64
N LEU A 29 9.77 -5.19 -8.72
CA LEU A 29 8.60 -4.36 -8.40
C LEU A 29 9.00 -3.03 -7.75
N LEU A 30 10.01 -3.01 -6.87
CA LEU A 30 10.54 -1.76 -6.30
C LEU A 30 11.04 -0.81 -7.39
N GLN A 31 11.69 -1.32 -8.43
CA GLN A 31 12.13 -0.53 -9.58
C GLN A 31 10.96 -0.06 -10.47
N ALA A 32 9.86 -0.84 -10.52
CA ALA A 32 8.67 -0.50 -11.28
C ALA A 32 7.85 0.63 -10.64
N VAL A 33 7.86 0.76 -9.30
CA VAL A 33 7.13 1.83 -8.61
C VAL A 33 7.78 3.18 -8.85
N LYS A 34 7.04 4.11 -9.44
CA LYS A 34 7.50 5.49 -9.66
C LYS A 34 6.90 6.41 -8.60
N VAL A 35 7.75 7.00 -7.75
CA VAL A 35 7.34 7.95 -6.71
C VAL A 35 7.71 9.37 -7.09
N ARG A 36 6.79 10.31 -6.82
CA ARG A 36 7.01 11.75 -6.97
C ARG A 36 6.62 12.45 -5.68
N THR A 37 7.44 13.41 -5.28
CA THR A 37 7.20 14.25 -4.10
C THR A 37 7.20 15.71 -4.51
N GLU A 38 6.19 16.45 -4.08
CA GLU A 38 5.99 17.86 -4.36
C GLU A 38 5.86 18.64 -3.05
N ARG A 39 6.55 19.77 -2.98
CA ARG A 39 6.42 20.73 -1.88
C ARG A 39 5.36 21.74 -2.28
N LEU A 40 4.27 21.77 -1.53
CA LEU A 40 3.21 22.77 -1.67
C LEU A 40 3.47 23.92 -0.68
N ALA A 41 2.50 24.82 -0.52
CA ALA A 41 2.60 25.93 0.42
C ALA A 41 2.88 25.46 1.86
N GLU A 42 3.71 26.22 2.58
CA GLU A 42 4.14 25.91 3.95
C GLU A 42 4.77 24.51 4.10
N ARG A 43 4.15 23.67 4.93
CA ARG A 43 4.58 22.31 5.27
C ARG A 43 3.69 21.26 4.61
N HIS A 44 2.91 21.64 3.61
CA HIS A 44 2.14 20.67 2.83
C HIS A 44 3.07 19.88 1.89
N ARG A 45 2.85 18.58 1.83
CA ARG A 45 3.47 17.70 0.85
C ARG A 45 2.40 16.98 0.07
N ARG A 46 2.63 16.85 -1.23
CA ARG A 46 1.91 15.91 -2.08
C ARG A 46 2.91 14.84 -2.51
N ILE A 47 2.56 13.59 -2.26
CA ILE A 47 3.36 12.44 -2.66
C ILE A 47 2.45 11.58 -3.54
N SER A 48 2.94 11.16 -4.70
CA SER A 48 2.26 10.17 -5.52
C SER A 48 3.18 9.00 -5.82
N ALA A 49 2.60 7.82 -5.91
CA ALA A 49 3.29 6.60 -6.30
C ALA A 49 2.42 5.87 -7.32
N ARG A 50 3.04 5.25 -8.32
CA ARG A 50 2.32 4.50 -9.36
C ARG A 50 3.00 3.18 -9.70
N ILE A 51 2.19 2.19 -10.02
CA ILE A 51 2.61 0.86 -10.50
C ILE A 51 1.62 0.36 -11.57
N GLN A 52 2.09 -0.52 -12.44
CA GLN A 52 1.22 -1.27 -13.35
C GLN A 52 0.99 -2.66 -12.78
N ILE A 53 -0.26 -3.10 -12.71
CA ILE A 53 -0.65 -4.41 -12.19
C ILE A 53 -1.24 -5.22 -13.37
N PRO A 54 -0.76 -6.45 -13.65
CA PRO A 54 -1.21 -7.30 -14.76
C PRO A 54 -2.56 -7.97 -14.48
N HIS A 55 -3.53 -7.19 -14.01
CA HIS A 55 -4.88 -7.64 -13.65
C HIS A 55 -5.90 -6.55 -13.98
N SER A 56 -7.17 -6.95 -14.15
CA SER A 56 -8.24 -6.03 -14.52
C SER A 56 -8.52 -4.99 -13.43
N ILE A 57 -9.15 -3.88 -13.82
CA ILE A 57 -9.46 -2.79 -12.89
C ILE A 57 -10.42 -3.25 -11.79
N GLU A 58 -11.33 -4.17 -12.10
CA GLU A 58 -12.27 -4.77 -11.15
C GLU A 58 -11.55 -5.65 -10.10
N GLN A 59 -10.54 -6.41 -10.53
CA GLN A 59 -9.73 -7.25 -9.63
C GLN A 59 -8.91 -6.41 -8.65
N VAL A 60 -8.30 -5.33 -9.15
CA VAL A 60 -7.55 -4.39 -8.30
C VAL A 60 -8.51 -3.64 -7.36
N TRP A 61 -9.67 -3.21 -7.86
CA TRP A 61 -10.70 -2.56 -7.05
C TRP A 61 -11.17 -3.44 -5.89
N GLN A 62 -11.42 -4.72 -6.15
CA GLN A 62 -11.86 -5.67 -5.13
C GLN A 62 -10.87 -5.74 -3.96
N VAL A 63 -9.55 -5.75 -4.25
CA VAL A 63 -8.52 -5.75 -3.21
C VAL A 63 -8.46 -4.41 -2.46
N LEU A 64 -8.59 -3.28 -3.16
CA LEU A 64 -8.51 -1.95 -2.53
C LEU A 64 -9.70 -1.63 -1.62
N THR A 65 -10.88 -2.17 -1.91
CA THR A 65 -12.13 -1.88 -1.19
C THR A 65 -12.48 -2.89 -0.11
N ASP A 66 -11.72 -3.99 -0.01
CA ASP A 66 -11.77 -4.90 1.13
C ASP A 66 -11.03 -4.31 2.34
N TYR A 67 -11.57 -3.20 2.85
CA TYR A 67 -10.88 -2.35 3.83
C TYR A 67 -10.50 -3.06 5.12
N GLU A 68 -11.26 -4.06 5.56
CA GLU A 68 -10.98 -4.80 6.80
C GLU A 68 -9.74 -5.69 6.66
N THR A 69 -9.47 -6.22 5.47
CA THR A 69 -8.35 -7.14 5.24
C THR A 69 -7.07 -6.44 4.80
N LEU A 70 -7.12 -5.13 4.51
CA LEU A 70 -5.93 -4.35 4.13
C LEU A 70 -4.79 -4.50 5.15
N ALA A 71 -5.11 -4.53 6.46
CA ALA A 71 -4.10 -4.65 7.50
C ALA A 71 -3.40 -6.02 7.54
N ASP A 72 -3.97 -7.04 6.88
CA ASP A 72 -3.40 -8.40 6.88
C ASP A 72 -2.18 -8.51 5.96
N PHE A 73 -2.09 -7.66 4.92
CA PHE A 73 -1.05 -7.75 3.91
C PHE A 73 -0.31 -6.43 3.63
N ILE A 74 -0.84 -5.26 4.02
CA ILE A 74 -0.15 -3.98 3.87
C ILE A 74 0.86 -3.80 5.02
N PRO A 75 2.19 -3.83 4.77
CA PRO A 75 3.18 -4.02 5.84
C PRO A 75 3.28 -2.88 6.87
N ASN A 76 2.84 -1.68 6.52
CA ASN A 76 2.88 -0.51 7.38
C ASN A 76 1.51 -0.09 7.91
N LEU A 77 0.48 -0.94 7.74
CA LEU A 77 -0.87 -0.70 8.21
C LEU A 77 -1.20 -1.71 9.32
N ALA A 78 -1.12 -1.29 10.57
CA ALA A 78 -1.38 -2.17 11.71
C ALA A 78 -2.88 -2.39 11.97
N ARG A 79 -3.73 -1.48 11.51
CA ARG A 79 -5.18 -1.57 11.65
C ARG A 79 -5.85 -0.87 10.48
N SER A 80 -6.92 -1.48 9.98
CA SER A 80 -7.88 -0.88 9.06
C SER A 80 -9.25 -1.42 9.43
N HIS A 81 -10.17 -0.53 9.80
CA HIS A 81 -11.45 -0.94 10.36
C HIS A 81 -12.55 0.07 10.00
N ARG A 82 -13.69 -0.41 9.52
CA ARG A 82 -14.87 0.42 9.25
C ARG A 82 -15.49 0.87 10.57
N LEU A 83 -15.82 2.16 10.61
CA LEU A 83 -16.58 2.77 11.69
C LEU A 83 -17.96 3.19 11.18
N GLU A 84 -18.88 3.44 12.12
CA GLU A 84 -20.14 4.12 11.80
C GLU A 84 -19.87 5.53 11.27
N HIS A 85 -20.50 5.88 10.15
CA HIS A 85 -20.43 7.23 9.58
C HIS A 85 -21.62 8.08 10.07
N PRO A 86 -21.39 9.26 10.67
CA PRO A 86 -22.47 10.07 11.27
C PRO A 86 -23.62 10.48 10.34
N ALA A 87 -23.32 10.62 9.04
CA ALA A 87 -24.30 11.03 8.02
C ALA A 87 -24.50 9.96 6.93
N GLY A 88 -24.07 8.72 7.16
CA GLY A 88 -23.96 7.69 6.12
C GLY A 88 -22.76 7.90 5.18
N GLY A 89 -22.24 6.82 4.61
CA GLY A 89 -20.98 6.83 3.85
C GLY A 89 -19.97 5.82 4.42
N ILE A 90 -18.72 5.91 3.96
CA ILE A 90 -17.66 4.99 4.37
C ILE A 90 -16.71 5.75 5.29
N ARG A 91 -16.61 5.30 6.55
CA ARG A 91 -15.62 5.79 7.51
C ARG A 91 -14.68 4.68 7.89
N LEU A 92 -13.38 4.95 7.86
CA LEU A 92 -12.35 4.00 8.29
C LEU A 92 -11.50 4.59 9.41
N GLU A 93 -11.19 3.77 10.40
CA GLU A 93 -10.03 3.99 11.25
C GLU A 93 -8.84 3.21 10.70
N GLN A 94 -7.72 3.91 10.53
CA GLN A 94 -6.46 3.31 10.12
C GLN A 94 -5.33 3.71 11.07
N VAL A 95 -4.47 2.73 11.36
CA VAL A 95 -3.27 2.94 12.18
C VAL A 95 -2.05 2.54 11.35
N GLY A 96 -1.32 3.53 10.86
CA GLY A 96 -0.07 3.32 10.14
C GLY A 96 1.09 3.17 11.12
N THR A 97 1.85 2.07 11.04
CA THR A 97 3.01 1.82 11.92
C THR A 97 4.27 1.54 11.13
N GLN A 98 5.41 1.99 11.63
CA GLN A 98 6.70 1.61 11.09
C GLN A 98 7.76 1.68 12.18
N ARG A 99 8.63 0.66 12.19
CA ARG A 99 9.83 0.64 13.01
C ARG A 99 10.99 1.20 12.20
N LEU A 100 11.70 2.18 12.75
CA LEU A 100 12.95 2.69 12.19
C LEU A 100 14.04 2.66 13.27
N LEU A 101 14.99 1.73 13.17
CA LEU A 101 16.06 1.53 14.16
C LEU A 101 15.49 1.48 15.60
N ASN A 102 15.71 2.53 16.40
CA ASN A 102 15.27 2.65 17.79
C ASN A 102 13.96 3.46 17.97
N PHE A 103 13.32 3.89 16.89
CA PHE A 103 12.12 4.73 16.93
C PHE A 103 10.92 4.01 16.31
N ASN A 104 9.84 3.90 17.06
CA ASN A 104 8.55 3.43 16.55
C ASN A 104 7.72 4.67 16.22
N PHE A 105 7.37 4.84 14.94
CA PHE A 105 6.37 5.83 14.57
C PHE A 105 5.06 5.12 14.28
N SER A 106 4.03 5.54 14.99
CA SER A 106 2.64 5.17 14.79
C SER A 106 1.84 6.46 14.53
N ALA A 107 0.96 6.43 13.54
CA ALA A 107 -0.01 7.49 13.30
C ALA A 107 -1.39 6.88 13.09
N ARG A 108 -2.39 7.43 13.77
CA ARG A 108 -3.79 7.07 13.62
C ARG A 108 -4.52 8.15 12.84
N VAL A 109 -5.40 7.70 11.94
CA VAL A 109 -6.32 8.55 11.18
C VAL A 109 -7.71 7.92 11.16
N ILE A 110 -8.73 8.77 11.24
CA ILE A 110 -10.11 8.45 10.86
C ILE A 110 -10.36 9.17 9.54
N LEU A 111 -10.74 8.39 8.52
CA LEU A 111 -10.93 8.83 7.15
C LEU A 111 -12.40 8.70 6.74
N ASP A 112 -12.93 9.70 6.05
CA ASP A 112 -14.14 9.55 5.24
C ASP A 112 -13.74 9.26 3.80
N LEU A 113 -14.39 8.27 3.19
CA LEU A 113 -14.10 7.78 1.84
C LEU A 113 -15.29 8.00 0.90
N GLU A 114 -14.96 8.32 -0.35
CA GLU A 114 -15.90 8.37 -1.48
C GLU A 114 -15.40 7.46 -2.59
N GLU A 115 -16.17 6.41 -2.90
CA GLU A 115 -15.89 5.46 -3.95
C GLU A 115 -16.59 5.86 -5.26
N LYS A 116 -15.82 6.00 -6.34
CA LYS A 116 -16.30 6.15 -7.71
C LYS A 116 -15.87 4.94 -8.51
N PHE A 117 -16.68 3.88 -8.42
CA PHE A 117 -16.34 2.58 -9.00
C PHE A 117 -16.19 2.64 -10.54
N PRO A 118 -15.17 2.00 -11.12
CA PRO A 118 -13.96 1.44 -10.49
C PRO A 118 -12.73 2.39 -10.58
N GLN A 119 -12.91 3.68 -10.91
CA GLN A 119 -11.81 4.57 -11.28
C GLN A 119 -11.14 5.28 -10.11
N GLU A 120 -11.85 5.57 -9.03
CA GLU A 120 -11.31 6.44 -7.98
C GLU A 120 -11.87 6.13 -6.59
N ILE A 121 -11.01 6.18 -5.57
CA ILE A 121 -11.39 6.21 -4.16
C ILE A 121 -10.75 7.44 -3.55
N ASN A 122 -11.55 8.43 -3.18
CA ASN A 122 -11.07 9.61 -2.46
C ASN A 122 -11.14 9.37 -0.96
N PHE A 123 -10.17 9.89 -0.20
CA PHE A 123 -10.22 9.88 1.25
C PHE A 123 -9.81 11.23 1.84
N GLN A 124 -10.47 11.61 2.92
CA GLN A 124 -10.17 12.80 3.69
C GLN A 124 -10.16 12.47 5.18
N MET A 125 -9.09 12.84 5.87
CA MET A 125 -9.01 12.71 7.32
C MET A 125 -9.96 13.70 7.99
N VAL A 126 -10.78 13.16 8.89
CA VAL A 126 -11.68 13.94 9.78
C VAL A 126 -11.14 14.03 11.20
N GLU A 127 -10.29 13.08 11.61
CA GLU A 127 -9.64 13.06 12.92
C GLU A 127 -8.30 12.32 12.82
N GLY A 128 -7.24 12.76 13.52
CA GLY A 128 -6.00 11.99 13.57
C GLY A 128 -4.75 12.76 13.98
N ASP A 129 -3.61 12.14 13.68
CA ASP A 129 -2.30 12.60 14.12
C ASP A 129 -1.67 13.70 13.23
N PHE A 130 -2.26 13.98 12.08
CA PHE A 130 -1.84 15.05 11.18
C PHE A 130 -2.70 16.31 11.38
N LYS A 131 -2.30 17.43 10.77
CA LYS A 131 -3.18 18.61 10.67
C LYS A 131 -4.11 18.50 9.47
N ASP A 132 -3.62 17.92 8.38
CA ASP A 132 -4.39 17.55 7.20
C ASP A 132 -3.78 16.27 6.63
N PHE A 133 -4.63 15.38 6.15
CA PHE A 133 -4.26 14.14 5.50
C PHE A 133 -5.40 13.75 4.56
N SER A 134 -5.12 13.71 3.26
CA SER A 134 -6.12 13.42 2.24
C SER A 134 -5.47 12.81 1.02
N GLY A 135 -6.26 12.31 0.09
CA GLY A 135 -5.68 11.71 -1.09
C GLY A 135 -6.67 10.91 -1.90
N SER A 136 -6.13 10.13 -2.82
CA SER A 136 -6.91 9.28 -3.68
C SER A 136 -6.14 8.03 -4.13
N TRP A 137 -6.89 6.96 -4.35
CA TRP A 137 -6.49 5.86 -5.22
C TRP A 137 -7.13 6.09 -6.59
N CYS A 138 -6.34 6.11 -7.65
CA CYS A 138 -6.81 6.28 -9.02
C CYS A 138 -6.44 5.04 -9.82
N LEU A 139 -7.42 4.45 -10.50
CA LEU A 139 -7.26 3.25 -11.31
C LEU A 139 -7.58 3.59 -12.77
N GLN A 140 -6.66 3.24 -13.66
CA GLN A 140 -6.84 3.42 -15.11
C GLN A 140 -6.56 2.11 -15.84
N PRO A 141 -7.45 1.65 -16.72
CA PRO A 141 -7.17 0.48 -17.55
C PRO A 141 -5.94 0.70 -18.43
N CYS A 142 -5.15 -0.34 -18.62
CA CYS A 142 -4.04 -0.36 -19.57
C CYS A 142 -3.90 -1.74 -20.21
N LEU A 143 -3.01 -1.86 -21.20
CA LEU A 143 -2.64 -3.14 -21.80
C LEU A 143 -1.22 -3.49 -21.40
N LEU A 144 -1.04 -4.71 -20.87
CA LEU A 144 0.25 -5.27 -20.50
C LEU A 144 0.41 -6.61 -21.22
N ALA A 145 1.38 -6.70 -22.13
CA ALA A 145 1.60 -7.91 -22.95
C ALA A 145 0.31 -8.44 -23.60
N GLU A 146 -0.50 -7.53 -24.18
CA GLU A 146 -1.80 -7.82 -24.82
C GLU A 146 -2.91 -8.31 -23.87
N GLN A 147 -2.69 -8.27 -22.55
CA GLN A 147 -3.68 -8.59 -21.53
C GLN A 147 -4.18 -7.34 -20.81
N ALA A 148 -5.35 -7.45 -20.19
CA ALA A 148 -5.92 -6.38 -19.37
C ALA A 148 -5.02 -6.11 -18.15
N GLY A 149 -4.60 -4.86 -18.01
CA GLY A 149 -3.83 -4.38 -16.87
C GLY A 149 -4.46 -3.13 -16.26
N THR A 150 -3.91 -2.74 -15.11
CA THR A 150 -4.33 -1.54 -14.39
C THR A 150 -3.12 -0.68 -14.04
N ASN A 151 -3.14 0.57 -14.45
CA ASN A 151 -2.27 1.59 -13.89
C ASN A 151 -2.90 2.06 -12.57
N LEU A 152 -2.28 1.71 -11.46
CA LEU A 152 -2.68 2.15 -10.12
C LEU A 152 -1.83 3.33 -9.70
N GLU A 153 -2.46 4.45 -9.35
CA GLU A 153 -1.81 5.61 -8.74
C GLU A 153 -2.37 5.85 -7.34
N TYR A 154 -1.49 5.98 -6.36
CA TYR A 154 -1.81 6.37 -5.01
C TYR A 154 -1.29 7.78 -4.75
N ILE A 155 -2.14 8.68 -4.30
CA ILE A 155 -1.82 10.09 -4.07
C ILE A 155 -2.14 10.43 -2.62
N VAL A 156 -1.18 11.00 -1.90
CA VAL A 156 -1.34 11.48 -0.53
C VAL A 156 -0.95 12.95 -0.45
N ARG A 157 -1.82 13.76 0.14
CA ARG A 157 -1.57 15.12 0.58
C ARG A 157 -1.52 15.12 2.10
N VAL A 158 -0.49 15.72 2.67
CA VAL A 158 -0.28 15.73 4.12
C VAL A 158 0.24 17.07 4.61
N LEU A 159 -0.29 17.51 5.75
CA LEU A 159 0.26 18.58 6.58
C LEU A 159 0.60 18.01 7.97
N PRO A 160 1.89 17.81 8.28
CA PRO A 160 2.30 17.31 9.58
C PRO A 160 2.15 18.36 10.70
N LYS A 161 1.94 17.91 11.93
CA LYS A 161 2.01 18.77 13.14
C LYS A 161 3.41 19.42 13.25
N ARG A 162 3.50 20.57 13.96
CA ARG A 162 4.77 21.31 14.10
C ARG A 162 5.86 20.50 14.82
N THR A 163 5.45 19.57 15.68
CA THR A 163 6.31 18.65 16.44
C THR A 163 6.95 17.56 15.57
N MET A 164 6.46 17.34 14.35
CA MET A 164 6.94 16.27 13.46
C MET A 164 7.93 16.82 12.41
N PRO A 165 9.16 16.30 12.30
CA PRO A 165 10.09 16.74 11.26
C PRO A 165 9.60 16.37 9.86
N ILE A 166 9.40 17.36 9.00
CA ILE A 166 8.77 17.15 7.68
C ILE A 166 9.59 16.27 6.75
N SER A 167 10.91 16.36 6.80
CA SER A 167 11.82 15.51 6.01
C SER A 167 11.70 14.03 6.36
N ILE A 168 11.41 13.71 7.64
CA ILE A 168 11.20 12.34 8.11
C ILE A 168 9.87 11.83 7.58
N ILE A 169 8.79 12.62 7.72
CA ILE A 169 7.46 12.27 7.20
C ILE A 169 7.49 12.05 5.68
N GLU A 170 8.15 12.94 4.94
CA GLU A 170 8.28 12.85 3.49
C GLU A 170 8.96 11.55 3.07
N ARG A 171 10.16 11.27 3.60
CA ARG A 171 10.90 10.04 3.28
C ARG A 171 10.12 8.78 3.68
N ARG A 172 9.45 8.83 4.83
CA ARG A 172 8.63 7.73 5.32
C ARG A 172 7.47 7.46 4.37
N LEU A 173 6.63 8.46 4.10
CA LEU A 173 5.46 8.28 3.24
C LEU A 173 5.85 7.83 1.84
N SER A 174 6.93 8.37 1.27
CA SER A 174 7.44 7.89 -0.03
C SER A 174 7.77 6.39 -0.03
N ARG A 175 8.44 5.89 1.02
CA ARG A 175 8.76 4.46 1.16
C ARG A 175 7.51 3.61 1.47
N ASP A 176 6.64 4.13 2.32
CA ASP A 176 5.41 3.45 2.73
C ASP A 176 4.51 3.23 1.51
N MET A 177 4.35 4.25 0.67
CA MET A 177 3.57 4.15 -0.57
C MET A 177 4.16 3.15 -1.57
N GLN A 178 5.49 3.05 -1.69
CA GLN A 178 6.12 2.02 -2.52
C GLN A 178 5.77 0.63 -2.02
N THR A 179 5.96 0.40 -0.72
CA THR A 179 5.72 -0.89 -0.10
C THR A 179 4.25 -1.29 -0.21
N ASN A 180 3.33 -0.33 -0.06
CA ASN A 180 1.89 -0.57 -0.15
C ASN A 180 1.48 -0.97 -1.57
N LEU A 181 1.99 -0.27 -2.60
CA LEU A 181 1.70 -0.62 -3.98
C LEU A 181 2.22 -2.00 -4.37
N ILE A 182 3.39 -2.39 -3.86
CA ILE A 182 3.94 -3.73 -4.08
C ILE A 182 3.07 -4.79 -3.40
N ALA A 183 2.68 -4.56 -2.15
CA ALA A 183 1.82 -5.47 -1.40
C ALA A 183 0.45 -5.63 -2.09
N ILE A 184 -0.14 -4.55 -2.60
CA ILE A 184 -1.38 -4.61 -3.41
C ILE A 184 -1.15 -5.41 -4.69
N HIS A 185 -0.07 -5.13 -5.43
CA HIS A 185 0.26 -5.89 -6.64
C HIS A 185 0.37 -7.38 -6.34
N GLN A 186 1.15 -7.76 -5.32
CA GLN A 186 1.35 -9.15 -4.92
C GLN A 186 0.02 -9.81 -4.51
N ARG A 187 -0.78 -9.11 -3.70
CA ARG A 187 -2.08 -9.63 -3.24
C ARG A 187 -3.06 -9.87 -4.40
N VAL A 188 -3.10 -8.97 -5.37
CA VAL A 188 -3.93 -9.15 -6.57
C VAL A 188 -3.42 -10.35 -7.38
N THR A 189 -2.11 -10.48 -7.58
CA THR A 189 -1.51 -11.63 -8.27
C THR A 189 -1.82 -12.96 -7.55
N GLU A 190 -1.69 -13.01 -6.23
CA GLU A 190 -2.01 -14.21 -5.44
C GLU A 190 -3.48 -14.63 -5.56
N LEU A 191 -4.41 -13.67 -5.60
CA LEU A 191 -5.85 -13.96 -5.64
C LEU A 191 -6.36 -14.33 -7.04
N PHE A 192 -5.69 -13.86 -8.09
CA PHE A 192 -6.23 -13.92 -9.45
C PHE A 192 -5.29 -14.56 -10.49
N THR A 193 -4.18 -15.15 -10.06
CA THR A 193 -3.41 -16.07 -10.91
C THR A 193 -4.13 -17.42 -10.92
N SER A 194 -4.65 -17.80 -12.10
CA SER A 194 -5.22 -19.14 -12.35
C SER A 194 -4.16 -20.13 -12.79
#